data_AF-A0A6J6GK00-F1
#
_entry.id   AF-A0A6J6GK00-F1
#
_cell.length_a   1.000
_cell.length_b   1.000
_cell.length_c   1.000
_cell.angle_alpha   90.00
_cell.angle_beta   90.00
_cell.angle_gamma   90.00
#
_symmetry.space_group_name_H-M   'P 1'
#
loop_
_entity.id
_entity.type
_entity.pdbx_description
1 polymer ?
#
loop_
_entity_poly.entity_id
_entity_poly.type
_entity_poly.pdbx_seq_one_letter_code
_entity_poly.pdbx_strand_id
1 'polypeptide(L)'
;MSFLDKAKEKATQLTQQAKEKVDDLKDARKADSLLDDLGRILYRQRTGRGEPGDEAAITELVTQLQALEAEGAPVLGPKPDAVAGTLPPPTPSSPLPPPTPS
;
A
#
# COMPACT_ATOMS: atom_id res chain seq x y z
N MET A 1 24.50 23.03 20.52
CA MET A 1 23.68 22.31 19.53
C MET A 1 22.34 23.02 19.38
N SER A 2 22.25 23.92 18.39
CA SER A 2 21.16 24.88 18.21
C SER A 2 19.82 24.23 17.82
N PHE A 3 18.70 24.88 18.16
CA PHE A 3 17.34 24.49 17.77
C PHE A 3 17.14 24.33 16.24
N LEU A 4 17.88 25.09 15.44
CA LEU A 4 17.90 24.99 13.98
C LEU A 4 18.45 23.63 13.48
N ASP A 5 19.40 23.05 14.22
CA ASP A 5 20.03 21.78 13.90
C ASP A 5 19.02 20.63 14.11
N LYS A 6 18.33 20.63 15.26
CA LYS A 6 17.22 19.70 15.54
C LYS A 6 16.06 19.82 14.55
N ALA A 7 15.76 21.03 14.06
CA ALA A 7 14.69 21.24 13.08
C ALA A 7 15.04 20.63 11.71
N LYS A 8 16.28 20.80 11.25
CA LYS A 8 16.79 20.13 10.02
C LYS A 8 16.81 18.62 10.16
N GLU A 9 17.24 18.11 11.31
CA GLU A 9 17.30 16.68 11.59
C GLU A 9 15.89 16.04 11.52
N LYS A 10 14.90 16.67 12.17
CA LYS A 10 13.50 16.23 12.11
C LYS A 10 12.89 16.32 10.71
N ALA A 11 13.17 17.39 9.97
CA ALA A 11 12.71 17.54 8.59
C ALA A 11 13.28 16.43 7.68
N THR A 12 14.54 16.06 7.91
CA THR A 12 15.22 15.01 7.15
C THR A 12 14.65 13.62 7.50
N GLN A 13 14.44 13.32 8.78
CA GLN A 13 13.76 12.08 9.21
C GLN A 13 12.34 11.95 8.66
N LEU A 14 11.55 13.04 8.72
CA LEU A 14 10.19 13.06 8.15
C LEU A 14 10.21 12.79 6.64
N THR A 15 11.17 13.36 5.92
CA THR A 15 11.33 13.14 4.48
C THR A 15 11.69 11.69 4.17
N GLN A 16 12.60 11.09 4.96
CA GLN A 16 12.99 9.68 4.78
C GLN A 16 11.84 8.73 5.07
N GLN A 17 11.12 8.91 6.19
CA GLN A 17 9.93 8.11 6.52
C GLN A 17 8.82 8.24 5.49
N ALA A 18 8.58 9.45 4.98
CA ALA A 18 7.59 9.67 3.93
C ALA A 18 7.98 8.93 2.64
N LYS A 19 9.26 8.89 2.31
CA LYS A 19 9.77 8.20 1.12
C LYS A 19 9.63 6.68 1.24
N GLU A 20 10.07 6.09 2.36
CA GLU A 20 9.89 4.66 2.65
C GLU A 20 8.42 4.25 2.52
N LYS A 21 7.51 4.98 3.17
CA LYS A 21 6.07 4.66 3.08
C LYS A 21 5.49 4.78 1.68
N VAL A 22 5.99 5.71 0.87
CA VAL A 22 5.52 5.86 -0.52
C VAL A 22 6.01 4.69 -1.37
N ASP A 23 7.23 4.22 -1.16
CA ASP A 23 7.78 3.10 -1.90
C ASP A 23 7.12 1.77 -1.47
N ASP A 24 6.89 1.54 -0.18
CA ASP A 24 6.11 0.39 0.33
C ASP A 24 4.70 0.33 -0.29
N LEU A 25 4.03 1.48 -0.39
CA LEU A 25 2.70 1.57 -0.99
C LEU A 25 2.71 1.29 -2.49
N LYS A 26 3.76 1.70 -3.21
CA LYS A 26 3.89 1.40 -4.64
C LYS A 26 4.11 -0.09 -4.86
N ASP A 27 4.96 -0.71 -4.07
CA ASP A 27 5.28 -2.13 -4.21
C ASP A 27 4.07 -3.00 -3.83
N ALA A 28 3.34 -2.62 -2.79
CA ALA A 28 2.06 -3.24 -2.44
C ALA A 28 1.01 -3.08 -3.55
N ARG A 29 0.90 -1.90 -4.17
CA ARG A 29 0.00 -1.66 -5.31
C ARG A 29 0.38 -2.48 -6.54
N LYS A 30 1.68 -2.62 -6.81
CA LYS A 30 2.20 -3.42 -7.91
C LYS A 30 1.90 -4.90 -7.71
N ALA A 31 2.14 -5.42 -6.50
CA ALA A 31 1.80 -6.79 -6.13
C ALA A 31 0.28 -7.06 -6.29
N ASP A 32 -0.56 -6.13 -5.84
CA ASP A 32 -2.02 -6.20 -6.01
C ASP A 32 -2.45 -6.34 -7.48
N SER A 33 -1.84 -5.55 -8.38
CA SER A 33 -2.16 -5.60 -9.81
C SER A 33 -1.76 -6.95 -10.43
N LEU A 34 -0.57 -7.46 -10.08
CA LEU A 34 -0.08 -8.74 -10.57
C LEU A 34 -0.94 -9.91 -10.07
N LEU A 35 -1.40 -9.84 -8.82
CA LEU A 35 -2.31 -10.84 -8.25
C LEU A 35 -3.70 -10.80 -8.88
N ASP A 36 -4.22 -9.61 -9.21
CA ASP A 36 -5.49 -9.47 -9.94
C ASP A 36 -5.40 -10.10 -11.33
N ASP A 37 -4.32 -9.81 -12.07
CA ASP A 37 -4.07 -10.39 -13.39
C ASP A 37 -3.94 -11.92 -13.31
N LEU A 38 -3.16 -12.44 -12.34
CA LEU A 38 -3.01 -13.88 -12.10
C LEU A 38 -4.38 -14.53 -11.80
N GLY A 39 -5.19 -13.91 -10.95
CA GLY A 39 -6.53 -14.37 -10.60
C GLY A 39 -7.46 -14.44 -11.81
N ARG A 40 -7.41 -13.44 -12.71
CA ARG A 40 -8.19 -13.44 -13.96
C ARG A 40 -7.78 -14.57 -14.90
N ILE A 41 -6.47 -14.84 -15.03
CA ILE A 41 -5.97 -15.94 -15.86
C ILE A 41 -6.40 -17.30 -15.28
N LEU A 42 -6.23 -17.50 -13.97
CA LEU A 42 -6.65 -18.73 -13.32
C LEU A 42 -8.17 -18.93 -13.40
N TYR A 43 -8.95 -17.87 -13.25
CA TYR A 43 -10.40 -17.94 -13.39
C TYR A 43 -10.82 -18.33 -14.81
N ARG A 44 -10.19 -17.78 -15.86
CA ARG A 44 -10.50 -18.18 -17.24
C ARG A 44 -10.15 -19.65 -17.49
N GLN A 45 -8.99 -20.13 -17.03
CA GLN A 45 -8.62 -21.55 -17.13
C GLN A 45 -9.65 -22.44 -16.43
N ARG A 46 -10.04 -22.08 -15.20
CA ARG A 46 -10.98 -22.88 -14.39
C ARG A 46 -12.40 -22.89 -14.96
N THR A 47 -12.75 -21.91 -15.78
CA THR A 47 -14.04 -21.81 -16.45
C THR A 47 -14.04 -22.32 -17.89
N GLY A 48 -12.95 -22.96 -18.34
CA GLY A 48 -12.84 -23.51 -19.69
C GLY A 48 -12.65 -22.47 -20.78
N ARG A 49 -12.26 -21.24 -20.41
CA ARG A 49 -11.94 -20.11 -21.30
C ARG A 49 -10.44 -19.82 -21.33
N GLY A 50 -9.63 -20.85 -21.11
CA GLY A 50 -8.18 -20.72 -21.14
C GLY A 50 -7.67 -20.53 -22.56
N GLU A 51 -6.62 -19.73 -22.71
CA GLU A 51 -5.95 -19.48 -23.99
C GLU A 51 -4.58 -20.20 -24.05
N PRO A 52 -4.01 -20.44 -25.25
CA PRO A 52 -2.72 -21.11 -25.40
C PRO A 52 -1.52 -20.40 -24.75
N GLY A 53 -1.68 -19.15 -24.29
CA GLY A 53 -0.65 -18.35 -23.62
C GLY A 53 -0.76 -18.26 -22.10
N ASP A 54 -1.78 -18.88 -21.50
CA ASP A 54 -2.09 -18.74 -20.07
C ASP A 54 -0.94 -19.19 -19.18
N GLU A 55 -0.37 -20.37 -19.47
CA GLU A 55 0.71 -20.96 -18.67
C GLU A 55 1.97 -20.09 -18.67
N ALA A 56 2.30 -19.52 -19.84
CA ALA A 56 3.45 -18.62 -19.96
C ALA A 56 3.21 -17.33 -19.17
N ALA A 57 2.01 -16.75 -19.27
CA ALA A 57 1.65 -15.55 -18.53
C ALA A 57 1.59 -15.79 -17.01
N ILE A 58 1.06 -16.93 -16.56
CA ILE A 58 1.09 -17.33 -15.15
C ILE A 58 2.53 -17.42 -14.66
N THR A 59 3.41 -18.09 -15.41
CA THR A 59 4.83 -18.25 -15.05
C THR A 59 5.52 -16.89 -14.91
N GLU A 60 5.27 -15.97 -15.84
CA GLU A 60 5.82 -14.62 -15.79
C GLU A 60 5.31 -13.83 -14.57
N LEU A 61 3.99 -13.83 -14.33
CA LEU A 61 3.38 -13.13 -13.21
C LEU A 61 3.89 -13.67 -11.86
N VAL A 62 4.00 -14.99 -11.71
CA VAL A 62 4.56 -15.62 -10.51
C VAL A 62 6.03 -15.21 -10.31
N THR A 63 6.81 -15.16 -11.39
CA THR A 63 8.21 -14.72 -11.32
C THR A 63 8.33 -13.27 -10.85
N GLN A 64 7.47 -12.37 -11.36
CA GLN A 64 7.44 -10.97 -10.94
C GLN A 64 7.00 -10.82 -9.48
N LEU A 65 6.00 -11.60 -9.02
CA LEU A 65 5.56 -11.61 -7.64
C LEU A 65 6.67 -12.08 -6.69
N GLN A 66 7.38 -13.14 -7.04
CA GLN A 66 8.53 -13.63 -6.26
C GLN A 66 9.67 -12.61 -6.17
N ALA A 67 9.90 -11.83 -7.23
CA ALA A 67 10.89 -10.75 -7.19
C ALA A 67 10.50 -9.67 -6.17
N LEU A 68 9.22 -9.28 -6.13
CA LEU A 68 8.72 -8.33 -5.14
C LEU A 68 8.81 -8.89 -3.71
N GLU A 69 8.52 -10.18 -3.51
CA GLU A 69 8.70 -10.84 -2.21
C GLU A 69 10.18 -10.84 -1.77
N ALA A 70 11.11 -11.10 -2.69
CA ALA A 70 12.54 -11.05 -2.41
C ALA A 70 13.05 -9.63 -2.09
N GLU A 71 12.39 -8.61 -2.64
CA GLU A 71 12.63 -7.19 -2.33
C GLU A 71 12.00 -6.77 -0.99
N GLY A 72 11.18 -7.62 -0.37
CA GLY A 72 10.55 -7.37 0.93
C GLY A 72 9.12 -6.83 0.87
N ALA A 73 8.53 -6.75 -0.33
CA ALA A 73 7.16 -6.29 -0.49
C ALA A 73 6.15 -7.29 0.12
N PRO A 74 5.08 -6.82 0.80
CA PRO A 74 4.07 -7.68 1.41
C PRO A 74 3.08 -8.20 0.36
N VAL A 75 3.53 -9.07 -0.55
CA VAL A 75 2.74 -9.56 -1.69
C VAL A 75 1.45 -10.26 -1.25
N LEU A 76 1.53 -11.12 -0.23
CA LEU A 76 0.37 -11.84 0.32
C LEU A 76 -0.23 -11.14 1.56
N GLY A 77 0.14 -9.88 1.81
CA GLY A 77 -0.33 -9.10 2.94
C GLY A 77 -1.77 -8.59 2.79
N PRO A 78 -2.33 -7.97 3.83
CA PRO A 78 -3.63 -7.32 3.74
C PRO A 78 -3.59 -6.21 2.68
N LYS A 79 -4.56 -6.24 1.75
CA LYS A 79 -4.71 -5.23 0.69
C LYS A 79 -4.66 -3.81 1.30
N PRO A 80 -3.84 -2.87 0.78
CA PRO A 80 -3.75 -1.52 1.32
C PRO A 80 -5.08 -0.74 1.29
N ASP A 81 -6.04 -1.12 0.43
CA ASP A 81 -7.39 -0.55 0.45
C ASP A 81 -8.30 -1.14 1.55
N ALA A 82 -8.00 -2.35 2.05
CA ALA A 82 -8.77 -2.95 3.15
C ALA A 82 -8.54 -2.18 4.46
N VAL A 83 -7.39 -1.53 4.62
CA VAL A 83 -7.13 -0.62 5.75
C VAL A 83 -7.70 0.78 5.53
N ALA A 84 -8.01 1.19 4.29
CA ALA A 84 -8.65 2.48 4.00
C ALA A 84 -10.14 2.54 4.39
N GLY A 85 -10.76 1.38 4.68
CA GLY A 85 -12.08 1.29 5.31
C GLY A 85 -12.09 1.65 6.80
N THR A 86 -10.92 1.76 7.46
CA THR A 86 -10.82 2.37 8.77
C THR A 86 -10.45 3.85 8.61
N LEU A 87 -11.44 4.65 8.23
CA LEU A 87 -11.37 6.08 8.52
C LEU A 87 -10.98 6.21 9.99
N PRO A 88 -9.97 7.02 10.37
CA PRO A 88 -9.80 7.38 11.76
C PRO A 88 -11.17 7.87 12.28
N PRO A 89 -11.59 7.50 13.50
CA PRO A 89 -12.83 8.01 14.05
C PRO A 89 -12.81 9.54 13.88
N PRO A 90 -13.95 10.18 13.55
CA PRO A 90 -14.01 11.64 13.56
C PRO A 90 -13.43 12.09 14.90
N THR A 91 -12.43 12.96 14.86
CA THR A 91 -11.87 13.55 16.07
C THR A 91 -13.04 14.09 16.91
N PRO A 92 -13.07 13.84 18.24
CA PRO A 92 -14.09 14.46 19.07
C PRO A 92 -13.96 15.97 18.88
N SER A 93 -15.02 16.59 18.37
CA SER A 93 -15.09 18.05 18.26
C SER A 93 -14.78 18.64 19.63
N SER A 94 -13.75 19.49 19.72
CA SER A 94 -13.47 20.25 20.93
C SER A 94 -14.76 20.88 21.47
N PRO A 95 -15.03 20.82 22.78
CA PRO A 95 -16.21 21.46 23.32
C PRO A 95 -16.12 22.96 23.02
N LEU A 96 -17.17 23.50 22.40
CA LEU A 96 -17.34 24.94 22.24
C LEU A 96 -17.12 25.62 23.60
N PRO A 97 -16.33 26.70 23.71
CA PRO A 97 -16.31 27.49 24.93
C PRO A 97 -17.72 28.06 25.18
N PRO A 98 -18.19 28.10 26.44
CA PRO A 98 -19.50 28.67 26.74
C PRO A 98 -19.55 30.15 26.32
N PRO A 99 -20.72 30.65 25.88
CA PRO A 99 -20.86 32.07 25.59
C PRO A 99 -20.61 32.87 26.87
N THR A 100 -19.73 33.87 26.75
CA THR A 100 -19.49 34.87 27.81
C THR A 100 -20.79 35.62 28.11
N PRO A 101 -21.27 35.66 29.36
CA PRO A 101 -22.40 36.52 29.71
C PRO A 101 -21.96 37.98 29.65
N SER A 102 -22.86 38.84 29.14
CA SER A 102 -22.70 40.30 29.08
C SER A 102 -23.13 40.97 30.37
#